data_AF-A0A3Q1JPA1-F1
#
_entry.id   AF-A0A3Q1JPA1-F1
#
_cell.length_a   1.000
_cell.length_b   1.000
_cell.length_c   1.000
_cell.angle_alpha   90.00
_cell.angle_beta   90.00
_cell.angle_gamma   90.00
#
_symmetry.space_group_name_H-M   'P 1'
#
loop_
_entity.id
_entity.type
_entity.pdbx_description
1 polymer ?
#
loop_
_entity_poly.entity_id
_entity_poly.type
_entity_poly.pdbx_seq_one_letter_code
_entity_poly.pdbx_strand_id
1 'polypeptide(L)'
;MLELYNDRLQDLFVSLTGEACSQPQSHGQAKRVEIKRNRKGVVFAQGAETKEASSAQELYALFQQACANRHISATKMNVESSRSHLIVGIMVESRNLTNGSVSTGKLSLVDLAGSERAAKTGAKDHQLKEANSINKSLSALGDVISALSSELPHVPYRNSKLTQVMQDSLGGNAKTLMIVNISPSECNSDETLT
;
A
#
# COMPACT_ATOMS: atom_id res chain seq x y z
N MET A 1 3.26 5.45 6.06
CA MET A 1 2.79 4.05 5.94
C MET A 1 1.33 4.12 5.55
N LEU A 2 0.91 3.40 4.52
CA LEU A 2 -0.41 3.58 3.90
C LEU A 2 -1.20 2.28 3.90
N GLU A 3 -2.50 2.40 4.05
CA GLU A 3 -3.45 1.31 3.82
C GLU A 3 -4.33 1.65 2.61
N LEU A 4 -4.45 0.70 1.69
CA LEU A 4 -5.39 0.77 0.57
C LEU A 4 -6.56 -0.16 0.86
N TYR A 5 -7.71 0.43 1.16
CA TYR A 5 -8.96 -0.28 1.41
C TYR A 5 -10.08 0.33 0.56
N ASN A 6 -10.79 -0.51 -0.20
CA ASN A 6 -11.91 -0.10 -1.05
C ASN A 6 -11.58 1.10 -1.97
N ASP A 7 -10.47 1.01 -2.72
CA ASP A 7 -9.94 2.09 -3.59
C ASP A 7 -9.66 3.43 -2.86
N ARG A 8 -9.57 3.45 -1.52
CA ARG A 8 -9.19 4.62 -0.71
C ARG A 8 -7.83 4.39 -0.06
N LEU A 9 -6.96 5.40 -0.20
CA LEU A 9 -5.67 5.43 0.49
C LEU A 9 -5.85 6.16 1.81
N GLN A 10 -5.51 5.48 2.90
CA GLN A 10 -5.49 6.02 4.24
C GLN A 10 -4.05 6.09 4.73
N ASP A 11 -3.71 7.19 5.38
CA ASP A 11 -2.44 7.33 6.07
C ASP A 11 -2.56 6.75 7.49
N LEU A 12 -1.68 5.81 7.82
CA LEU A 12 -1.67 5.13 9.10
C LEU A 12 -0.91 5.89 10.19
N PHE A 13 -0.22 6.98 9.86
CA PHE A 13 0.38 7.87 10.86
C PHE A 13 -0.59 8.92 11.41
N VAL A 14 -1.67 9.23 10.67
CA VAL A 14 -2.69 10.19 11.10
C VAL A 14 -3.74 9.46 11.95
N SER A 15 -3.81 9.79 13.25
CA SER A 15 -4.86 9.25 14.12
C SER A 15 -6.21 9.90 13.78
N LEU A 16 -7.23 9.07 13.51
CA LEU A 16 -8.62 9.52 13.31
C LEU A 16 -9.33 9.91 14.62
N THR A 17 -8.69 9.68 15.76
CA THR A 17 -9.17 10.17 17.06
C THR A 17 -8.80 11.62 17.18
N GLY A 18 -9.76 12.51 16.94
CA GLY A 18 -9.64 13.90 17.32
C GLY A 18 -9.28 13.99 18.81
N GLU A 19 -8.09 14.50 19.09
CA GLU A 19 -7.92 15.34 20.25
C GLU A 19 -8.82 16.57 20.03
N ALA A 20 -10.04 16.48 20.55
CA ALA A 20 -10.70 17.65 21.08
C ALA A 20 -9.88 18.13 22.28
N CYS A 21 -8.77 18.81 22.02
CA CYS A 21 -8.15 19.66 23.02
C CYS A 21 -7.69 20.96 22.37
N SER A 22 -8.60 21.94 22.45
CA SER A 22 -8.31 23.37 22.59
C SER A 22 -7.36 24.01 21.58
N GLN A 23 -7.89 24.32 20.38
CA GLN A 23 -7.82 25.68 19.78
C GLN A 23 -8.72 25.74 18.52
N PRO A 24 -9.61 26.73 18.38
CA PRO A 24 -10.49 26.84 17.24
C PRO A 24 -9.73 27.47 16.06
N GLN A 25 -9.14 26.65 15.19
CA GLN A 25 -8.69 27.10 13.87
C GLN A 25 -9.34 26.28 12.75
N SER A 26 -10.25 26.96 12.05
CA SER A 26 -10.66 26.80 10.65
C SER A 26 -10.73 25.38 10.05
N HIS A 27 -11.97 24.93 9.78
CA HIS A 27 -12.38 23.95 8.77
C HIS A 27 -11.25 23.17 8.05
N GLY A 28 -10.68 22.16 8.70
CA GLY A 28 -9.68 21.28 8.09
C GLY A 28 -10.33 20.13 7.33
N GLN A 29 -10.49 20.24 6.01
CA GLN A 29 -10.74 19.07 5.16
C GLN A 29 -9.65 18.02 5.45
N ALA A 30 -10.05 16.77 5.71
CA ALA A 30 -9.11 15.66 5.81
C ALA A 30 -8.20 15.66 4.57
N LYS A 31 -6.89 15.84 4.76
CA LYS A 31 -5.92 15.92 3.65
C LYS A 31 -6.04 14.64 2.82
N ARG A 32 -6.52 14.79 1.58
CA ARG A 32 -6.67 13.67 0.64
C ARG A 32 -5.28 13.23 0.18
N VAL A 33 -4.98 11.94 0.34
CA VAL A 33 -3.73 11.35 -0.15
C VAL A 33 -3.83 11.12 -1.66
N GLU A 34 -2.88 11.68 -2.41
CA GLU A 34 -2.78 11.54 -3.87
C GLU A 34 -1.44 10.94 -4.28
N ILE A 35 -1.45 10.10 -5.31
CA ILE A 35 -0.24 9.46 -5.82
C ILE A 35 0.38 10.35 -6.88
N LYS A 36 1.64 10.73 -6.69
CA LYS A 36 2.40 11.57 -7.64
C LYS A 36 3.77 10.98 -7.92
N ARG A 37 4.39 11.44 -9.01
CA ARG A 37 5.70 11.00 -9.47
C ARG A 37 6.63 12.20 -9.60
N ASN A 38 7.86 12.06 -9.11
CA ASN A 38 8.87 13.11 -9.23
C ASN A 38 9.62 13.03 -10.57
N ARG A 39 10.48 14.01 -10.85
CA ARG A 39 11.28 14.05 -12.09
C ARG A 39 12.23 12.85 -12.25
N LYS A 40 12.66 12.25 -11.13
CA LYS A 40 13.51 11.04 -11.12
C LYS A 40 12.71 9.76 -11.32
N GLY A 41 11.39 9.87 -11.47
CA GLY A 41 10.50 8.75 -11.71
C GLY A 41 10.05 8.01 -10.44
N VAL A 42 10.42 8.47 -9.24
CA VAL A 42 10.00 7.89 -7.95
C VAL A 42 8.57 8.31 -7.64
N VAL A 43 7.76 7.35 -7.20
CA VAL A 43 6.38 7.55 -6.79
C VAL A 43 6.30 7.87 -5.30
N PHE A 44 5.54 8.91 -4.97
CA PHE A 44 5.29 9.35 -3.60
C PHE A 44 3.82 9.69 -3.39
N ALA A 45 3.36 9.54 -2.15
CA ALA A 45 2.00 9.87 -1.74
C ALA A 45 1.97 11.30 -1.21
N GLN A 46 1.50 12.25 -2.01
CA GLN A 46 1.31 13.62 -1.57
C GLN A 46 0.20 13.69 -0.53
N GLY A 47 0.45 14.41 0.57
CA GLY A 47 -0.49 14.58 1.67
C GLY A 47 -0.38 13.50 2.75
N ALA A 48 0.39 12.44 2.50
CA ALA A 48 0.76 11.47 3.53
C ALA A 48 1.95 11.98 4.37
N GLU A 49 1.94 11.63 5.65
CA GLU A 49 2.96 11.95 6.62
C GLU A 49 4.18 11.03 6.44
N THR A 50 5.36 11.65 6.53
CA THR A 50 6.65 10.97 6.57
C THR A 50 7.27 11.22 7.92
N LYS A 51 7.60 10.14 8.64
CA LYS A 51 8.27 10.20 9.93
C LYS A 51 9.75 9.86 9.73
N GLU A 52 10.63 10.62 10.37
CA GLU A 52 12.05 10.33 10.41
C GLU A 52 12.33 9.28 11.49
N ALA A 53 13.32 8.42 11.25
CA ALA A 53 13.79 7.43 12.21
C ALA A 53 15.32 7.39 12.17
N SER A 54 15.95 7.54 13.33
CA SER A 54 17.40 7.57 13.50
C SER A 54 17.98 6.22 13.92
N SER A 55 17.14 5.24 14.22
CA SER A 55 17.55 3.89 14.62
C SER A 55 16.57 2.82 14.14
N ALA A 56 17.02 1.56 14.12
CA ALA A 56 16.16 0.43 13.80
C ALA A 56 15.02 0.27 14.83
N GLN A 57 15.30 0.57 16.10
CA GLN A 57 14.33 0.54 17.19
C GLN A 57 13.23 1.59 16.98
N GLU A 58 13.60 2.81 16.61
CA GLU A 58 12.64 3.89 16.32
C GLU A 58 11.80 3.59 15.07
N LEU A 59 12.43 3.07 14.01
CA LEU A 59 11.72 2.62 12.82
C LEU A 59 10.68 1.54 13.16
N TYR A 60 11.06 0.57 14.00
CA TYR A 60 10.15 -0.48 14.43
C TYR A 60 9.02 0.04 15.33
N ALA A 61 9.30 1.00 16.21
CA ALA A 61 8.28 1.65 17.04
C ALA A 61 7.25 2.41 16.19
N LEU A 62 7.70 3.16 15.17
CA LEU A 62 6.82 3.83 14.21
C LEU A 62 5.96 2.83 13.42
N PHE A 63 6.55 1.70 13.02
CA PHE A 63 5.82 0.61 12.38
C PHE A 63 4.72 0.04 13.29
N GLN A 64 5.04 -0.24 14.56
CA GLN A 64 4.07 -0.74 15.54
C GLN A 64 2.93 0.26 15.79
N GLN A 65 3.25 1.56 15.90
CA GLN A 65 2.25 2.62 16.04
C GLN A 65 1.28 2.64 14.85
N ALA A 66 1.80 2.60 13.63
CA ALA A 66 0.97 2.58 12.43
C ALA A 66 0.12 1.30 12.32
N CYS A 67 0.66 0.14 12.72
CA CYS A 67 -0.09 -1.11 12.82
C CYS A 67 -1.24 -1.03 13.84
N ALA A 68 -1.03 -0.37 14.99
CA ALA A 68 -2.08 -0.15 15.98
C ALA A 68 -3.22 0.72 15.41
N ASN A 69 -2.89 1.77 14.65
CA ASN A 69 -3.87 2.62 13.98
C ASN A 69 -4.66 1.87 12.89
N ARG A 70 -4.02 0.95 12.17
CA ARG A 70 -4.66 0.02 11.24
C ARG A 70 -5.69 -0.85 11.98
N HIS A 71 -5.31 -1.44 13.12
CA HIS A 71 -6.18 -2.30 13.92
C HIS A 71 -7.42 -1.55 14.45
N ILE A 72 -7.25 -0.33 14.97
CA ILE A 72 -8.37 0.50 15.46
C ILE A 72 -9.34 0.81 14.31
N SER A 73 -8.81 1.14 13.13
CA SER A 73 -9.63 1.40 11.94
C SER A 73 -10.44 0.16 11.52
N ALA A 74 -9.83 -1.03 11.56
CA ALA A 74 -10.51 -2.30 11.28
C ALA A 74 -11.65 -2.59 12.28
N THR A 75 -11.41 -2.44 13.60
CA THR A 75 -12.47 -2.67 14.60
C THR A 75 -13.69 -1.76 14.47
N LYS A 76 -13.53 -0.56 13.89
CA LYS A 76 -14.65 0.37 13.62
C LYS A 76 -15.41 0.07 12.32
N MET A 77 -14.83 -0.66 11.37
CA MET A 77 -15.36 -0.78 9.99
C MET A 77 -15.50 -2.22 9.44
N ASN A 78 -15.30 -3.24 10.27
CA ASN A 78 -15.31 -4.69 10.04
C ASN A 78 -13.92 -5.31 10.21
N VAL A 79 -13.91 -6.48 10.85
CA VAL A 79 -12.71 -7.26 11.20
C VAL A 79 -12.22 -8.01 9.96
N GLU A 80 -11.25 -7.49 9.22
CA GLU A 80 -10.26 -8.35 8.53
C GLU A 80 -9.11 -7.60 7.87
N SER A 81 -7.87 -7.93 8.26
CA SER A 81 -6.64 -7.48 7.60
C SER A 81 -6.41 -8.13 6.22
N SER A 82 -7.12 -9.21 5.90
CA SER A 82 -7.08 -9.89 4.60
C SER A 82 -7.69 -9.05 3.47
N ARG A 83 -8.39 -7.96 3.81
CA ARG A 83 -9.20 -7.17 2.87
C ARG A 83 -8.63 -5.80 2.51
N SER A 84 -7.43 -5.50 2.99
CA SER A 84 -6.73 -4.26 2.66
C SER A 84 -5.28 -4.53 2.32
N HIS A 85 -4.71 -3.71 1.43
CA HIS A 85 -3.28 -3.77 1.14
C HIS A 85 -2.54 -2.80 2.06
N LEU A 86 -1.45 -3.27 2.66
CA LEU A 86 -0.57 -2.43 3.47
C LEU A 86 0.69 -2.10 2.68
N ILE A 87 1.02 -0.81 2.63
CA ILE A 87 2.16 -0.28 1.88
C ILE A 87 3.08 0.49 2.83
N VAL A 88 4.30 -0.01 3.02
CA VAL A 88 5.34 0.62 3.82
C VAL A 88 6.45 1.09 2.90
N GLY A 89 6.67 2.41 2.85
CA GLY A 89 7.79 3.00 2.12
C GLY A 89 8.85 3.50 3.10
N ILE A 90 10.08 2.99 2.97
CA ILE A 90 11.24 3.42 3.73
C ILE A 90 12.19 4.13 2.76
N MET A 91 12.41 5.41 2.99
CA MET A 91 13.37 6.21 2.21
C MET A 91 14.68 6.27 2.97
N VAL A 92 15.77 5.91 2.30
CA VAL A 92 17.12 5.94 2.88
C VAL A 92 17.94 6.95 2.10
N GLU A 93 18.43 7.98 2.78
CA GLU A 93 19.40 8.91 2.25
C GLU A 93 20.79 8.56 2.77
N SER A 94 21.77 8.46 1.86
CA SER A 94 23.15 8.18 2.18
C SER A 94 24.03 9.27 1.59
N ARG A 95 24.86 9.88 2.43
CA ARG A 95 25.88 10.86 2.02
C ARG A 95 27.25 10.21 2.03
N ASN A 96 27.91 10.21 0.87
CA ASN A 96 29.31 9.82 0.78
C ASN A 96 30.18 10.94 1.38
N LEU A 97 30.93 10.61 2.43
CA LEU A 97 31.74 11.59 3.16
C LEU A 97 33.01 12.04 2.41
N THR A 98 33.45 11.27 1.42
CA THR A 98 34.68 11.56 0.65
C THR A 98 34.42 12.61 -0.43
N ASN A 99 33.30 12.53 -1.14
CA ASN A 99 32.98 13.42 -2.26
C ASN A 99 31.71 14.28 -2.05
N GLY A 100 31.03 14.13 -0.91
CA GLY A 100 29.81 14.84 -0.58
C GLY A 100 28.57 14.43 -1.38
N SER A 101 28.67 13.42 -2.26
CA SER A 101 27.54 12.96 -3.07
C SER A 101 26.44 12.36 -2.20
N VAL A 102 25.19 12.65 -2.54
CA VAL A 102 24.01 12.15 -1.83
C VAL A 102 23.27 11.18 -2.74
N SER A 103 23.05 9.97 -2.25
CA SER A 103 22.20 8.96 -2.89
C SER A 103 20.93 8.75 -2.06
N THR A 104 19.82 8.54 -2.75
CA THR A 104 18.53 8.26 -2.10
C THR A 104 17.99 6.95 -2.66
N GLY A 105 17.67 6.01 -1.78
CA GLY A 105 17.00 4.76 -2.09
C GLY A 105 15.60 4.72 -1.49
N LYS A 106 14.72 3.91 -2.09
CA LYS A 106 13.39 3.61 -1.56
C LYS A 106 13.25 2.10 -1.46
N LEU A 107 12.97 1.60 -0.26
CA LEU A 107 12.51 0.24 -0.02
C LEU A 107 10.99 0.28 0.17
N SER A 108 10.27 -0.47 -0.66
CA SER A 108 8.82 -0.61 -0.56
C SER A 108 8.49 -2.03 -0.12
N LEU A 109 7.82 -2.17 1.02
CA LEU A 109 7.26 -3.42 1.49
C LEU A 109 5.75 -3.34 1.30
N VAL A 110 5.20 -4.28 0.53
CA VAL A 110 3.78 -4.31 0.18
C VAL A 110 3.22 -5.65 0.64
N ASP A 111 2.29 -5.60 1.58
CA ASP A 111 1.51 -6.73 2.05
C ASP A 111 0.15 -6.67 1.34
N LEU A 112 -0.09 -7.62 0.46
CA LEU A 112 -1.25 -7.64 -0.41
C LEU A 112 -2.44 -8.28 0.29
N ALA A 113 -3.63 -7.77 -0.01
CA ALA A 113 -4.88 -8.42 0.38
C ALA A 113 -4.98 -9.83 -0.22
N GLY A 114 -5.87 -10.64 0.36
CA GLY A 114 -6.16 -11.99 -0.09
C GLY A 114 -6.58 -12.05 -1.55
N SER A 115 -6.07 -13.05 -2.27
CA SER A 115 -6.37 -13.30 -3.68
C SER A 115 -7.66 -14.09 -3.92
N GLU A 116 -8.34 -14.49 -2.85
CA GLU A 116 -9.52 -15.34 -2.93
C GLU A 116 -10.69 -14.67 -3.67
N ARG A 117 -11.34 -15.46 -4.51
CA ARG A 117 -12.45 -14.98 -5.33
C ARG A 117 -13.70 -14.73 -4.49
N ALA A 118 -14.32 -13.56 -4.69
CA ALA A 118 -15.57 -13.16 -4.04
C ALA A 118 -16.73 -14.17 -4.21
N ALA A 119 -16.71 -14.98 -5.27
CA ALA A 119 -17.74 -15.99 -5.53
C ALA A 119 -17.82 -17.10 -4.47
N LYS A 120 -16.71 -17.38 -3.75
CA LYS A 120 -16.67 -18.41 -2.69
C LYS A 120 -17.22 -17.91 -1.34
N THR A 121 -17.35 -16.59 -1.15
CA THR A 121 -17.59 -16.02 0.18
C THR A 121 -19.07 -15.83 0.53
N GLY A 122 -20.00 -16.05 -0.41
CA GLY A 122 -21.45 -15.88 -0.17
C GLY A 122 -21.84 -14.45 0.24
N ALA A 123 -20.97 -13.47 -0.04
CA ALA A 123 -21.08 -12.09 0.39
C ALA A 123 -22.33 -11.38 -0.15
N LYS A 124 -23.06 -10.68 0.72
CA LYS A 124 -24.24 -9.87 0.34
C LYS A 124 -23.86 -8.40 0.14
N ASP A 125 -24.41 -7.78 -0.92
CA ASP A 125 -24.34 -6.36 -1.31
C ASP A 125 -23.05 -5.60 -0.96
N HIS A 126 -22.92 -5.08 0.28
CA HIS A 126 -21.76 -4.29 0.71
C HIS A 126 -20.47 -5.11 0.70
N GLN A 127 -20.51 -6.34 1.22
CA GLN A 127 -19.36 -7.24 1.24
C GLN A 127 -18.95 -7.65 -0.18
N LEU A 128 -19.89 -7.72 -1.12
CA LEU A 128 -19.61 -8.02 -2.52
C LEU A 128 -18.89 -6.86 -3.22
N LYS A 129 -19.34 -5.61 -2.99
CA LYS A 129 -18.65 -4.40 -3.51
C LYS A 129 -17.22 -4.27 -2.99
N GLU A 130 -17.03 -4.59 -1.72
CA GLU A 130 -15.72 -4.62 -1.06
C GLU A 130 -14.81 -5.69 -1.68
N ALA A 131 -15.28 -6.94 -1.75
CA ALA A 131 -14.53 -8.05 -2.35
C ALA A 131 -14.20 -7.79 -3.83
N ASN A 132 -15.10 -7.14 -4.58
CA ASN A 132 -14.84 -6.73 -5.96
C ASN A 132 -13.76 -5.65 -6.05
N SER A 133 -13.71 -4.72 -5.10
CA SER A 133 -12.71 -3.64 -5.09
C SER A 133 -11.31 -4.17 -4.76
N ILE A 134 -11.22 -5.14 -3.85
CA ILE A 134 -9.98 -5.84 -3.52
C ILE A 134 -9.49 -6.62 -4.75
N ASN A 135 -10.36 -7.45 -5.32
CA ASN A 135 -10.02 -8.25 -6.50
C ASN A 135 -9.65 -7.37 -7.70
N LYS A 136 -10.32 -6.22 -7.90
CA LYS A 136 -9.96 -5.25 -8.94
C LYS A 136 -8.51 -4.78 -8.82
N SER A 137 -8.03 -4.49 -7.61
CA SER A 137 -6.64 -4.05 -7.41
C SER A 137 -5.62 -5.15 -7.70
N LEU A 138 -5.92 -6.41 -7.35
CA LEU A 138 -5.08 -7.57 -7.67
C LEU A 138 -5.12 -7.93 -9.16
N SER A 139 -6.29 -7.87 -9.79
CA SER A 139 -6.42 -8.07 -11.25
C SER A 139 -5.62 -7.01 -12.02
N ALA A 140 -5.71 -5.74 -11.61
CA ALA A 140 -4.91 -4.67 -12.22
C ALA A 140 -3.41 -4.90 -12.04
N LEU A 141 -2.99 -5.45 -10.90
CA LEU A 141 -1.59 -5.84 -10.67
C LEU A 141 -1.18 -6.96 -11.64
N GLY A 142 -2.02 -7.98 -11.83
CA GLY A 142 -1.84 -9.03 -12.83
C GLY A 142 -1.71 -8.47 -14.25
N ASP A 143 -2.58 -7.55 -14.65
CA ASP A 143 -2.54 -6.88 -15.96
C ASP A 143 -1.22 -6.13 -16.17
N VAL A 144 -0.72 -5.44 -15.14
CA VAL A 144 0.56 -4.72 -15.18
C VAL A 144 1.73 -5.70 -15.35
N ILE A 145 1.77 -6.78 -14.57
CA ILE A 145 2.83 -7.80 -14.66
C ILE A 145 2.80 -8.47 -16.03
N SER A 146 1.62 -8.84 -16.53
CA SER A 146 1.44 -9.46 -17.84
C SER A 146 1.90 -8.54 -18.97
N ALA A 147 1.51 -7.25 -18.92
CA ALA A 147 1.94 -6.24 -19.89
C ALA A 147 3.45 -6.02 -19.87
N LEU A 148 4.08 -6.01 -18.69
CA LEU A 148 5.53 -5.89 -18.53
C LEU A 148 6.26 -7.13 -19.05
N SER A 149 5.76 -8.33 -18.74
CA SER A 149 6.33 -9.59 -19.20
C SER A 149 6.22 -9.77 -20.73
N SER A 150 5.17 -9.20 -21.33
CA SER A 150 4.95 -9.23 -22.78
C SER A 150 5.56 -8.02 -23.50
N GLU A 151 6.33 -7.19 -22.79
CA GLU A 151 6.98 -5.98 -23.31
C GLU A 151 6.02 -5.05 -24.08
N LEU A 152 4.77 -4.94 -23.62
CA LEU A 152 3.78 -4.11 -24.28
C LEU A 152 4.18 -2.62 -24.18
N PRO A 153 3.93 -1.82 -25.24
CA PRO A 153 4.28 -0.40 -25.24
C PRO A 153 3.50 0.41 -24.20
N HIS A 154 2.31 -0.06 -23.81
CA HIS A 154 1.47 0.57 -22.81
C HIS A 154 1.23 -0.39 -21.64
N VAL A 155 1.63 0.04 -20.44
CA VAL A 155 1.40 -0.69 -19.18
C VAL A 155 0.31 0.02 -18.37
N PRO A 156 -0.79 -0.67 -17.99
CA PRO A 156 -1.99 -0.05 -17.45
C PRO A 156 -1.92 0.28 -15.94
N TYR A 157 -0.86 0.96 -15.48
CA TYR A 157 -0.68 1.32 -14.07
C TYR A 157 -1.86 2.10 -13.47
N ARG A 158 -2.64 2.81 -14.29
CA ARG A 158 -3.75 3.66 -13.85
C ARG A 158 -5.00 2.88 -13.43
N ASN A 159 -5.10 1.58 -13.74
CA ASN A 159 -6.30 0.78 -13.49
C ASN A 159 -6.63 0.61 -11.99
N SER A 160 -5.64 0.75 -11.10
CA SER A 160 -5.84 0.76 -9.65
C SER A 160 -4.91 1.75 -8.95
N LYS A 161 -5.26 2.16 -7.72
CA LYS A 161 -4.33 2.95 -6.89
C LYS A 161 -3.12 2.13 -6.47
N LEU A 162 -3.27 0.83 -6.26
CA LEU A 162 -2.16 -0.07 -5.91
C LEU A 162 -1.07 -0.02 -6.98
N THR A 163 -1.44 -0.25 -8.24
CA THR A 163 -0.52 -0.23 -9.39
C THR A 163 0.06 1.15 -9.66
N GLN A 164 -0.66 2.23 -9.32
CA GLN A 164 -0.09 3.58 -9.36
C GLN A 164 0.98 3.78 -8.29
N VAL A 165 0.77 3.30 -7.04
CA VAL A 165 1.78 3.39 -5.97
C VAL A 165 3.01 2.55 -6.32
N MET A 166 2.81 1.37 -6.89
CA MET A 166 3.88 0.42 -7.23
C MET A 166 4.56 0.70 -8.57
N GLN A 167 4.17 1.76 -9.29
CA GLN A 167 4.65 2.03 -10.64
C GLN A 167 6.18 2.24 -10.72
N ASP A 168 6.81 2.76 -9.67
CA ASP A 168 8.29 2.87 -9.65
C ASP A 168 8.98 1.54 -9.30
N SER A 169 8.26 0.60 -8.70
CA SER A 169 8.75 -0.71 -8.29
C SER A 169 8.58 -1.76 -9.40
N LEU A 170 7.46 -1.74 -10.11
CA LEU A 170 7.16 -2.66 -11.21
C LEU A 170 7.49 -1.99 -12.55
N GLY A 171 8.48 -2.52 -13.29
CA GLY A 171 8.89 -1.98 -14.58
C GLY A 171 9.66 -0.64 -14.53
N GLY A 172 9.91 -0.10 -13.35
CA GLY A 172 10.73 1.10 -13.12
C GLY A 172 12.20 0.79 -12.84
N ASN A 173 12.92 1.80 -12.36
CA ASN A 173 14.29 1.64 -11.86
C ASN A 173 14.27 1.08 -10.42
N ALA A 174 13.89 -0.19 -10.30
CA ALA A 174 13.80 -0.89 -9.03
C ALA A 174 14.11 -2.38 -9.20
N LYS A 175 14.54 -3.02 -8.12
CA LYS A 175 14.58 -4.47 -8.02
C LYS A 175 13.36 -4.92 -7.22
N THR A 176 12.54 -5.76 -7.83
CA THR A 176 11.30 -6.24 -7.22
C THR A 176 11.40 -7.73 -6.97
N LEU A 177 11.05 -8.12 -5.74
CA LEU A 177 10.92 -9.50 -5.29
C LEU A 177 9.47 -9.71 -4.88
N MET A 178 8.82 -10.71 -5.46
CA MET A 178 7.50 -11.17 -5.07
C MET A 178 7.63 -12.47 -4.29
N ILE A 179 6.99 -12.53 -3.12
CA ILE A 179 6.88 -13.75 -2.32
C ILE A 179 5.44 -14.22 -2.43
N VAL A 180 5.24 -15.42 -2.96
CA VAL A 180 3.91 -16.03 -3.09
C VAL A 180 3.72 -17.00 -1.94
N ASN A 181 2.74 -16.74 -1.08
CA ASN A 181 2.42 -17.60 0.05
C ASN A 181 1.30 -18.56 -0.34
N ILE A 182 1.56 -19.87 -0.18
CA ILE A 182 0.65 -20.94 -0.59
C ILE A 182 0.34 -21.82 0.62
N SER A 183 -0.91 -22.28 0.72
CA SER A 183 -1.32 -23.27 1.71
C SER A 183 -1.24 -24.68 1.13
N PRO A 184 -0.72 -25.69 1.86
CA PRO A 184 -0.65 -27.07 1.40
C PRO A 184 -2.01 -27.81 1.49
N SER A 185 -3.06 -27.16 1.99
CA SER A 185 -4.37 -27.79 2.19
C SER A 185 -5.10 -28.05 0.87
N GLU A 186 -5.71 -29.22 0.73
CA GLU A 186 -6.49 -29.61 -0.45
C GLU A 186 -7.65 -28.66 -0.73
N CYS A 187 -8.30 -28.11 0.30
CA CYS A 187 -9.39 -27.14 0.12
C CYS A 187 -8.96 -25.84 -0.57
N ASN A 188 -7.65 -25.57 -0.67
CA ASN A 188 -7.07 -24.38 -1.28
C ASN A 188 -6.36 -24.70 -2.62
N SER A 189 -6.52 -25.92 -3.16
CA SER A 189 -5.89 -26.33 -4.42
C SER A 189 -6.21 -25.38 -5.58
N ASP A 190 -7.48 -24.97 -5.69
CA ASP A 190 -7.94 -24.11 -6.78
C ASP A 190 -7.32 -22.70 -6.72
N GLU A 191 -7.14 -22.15 -5.52
CA GLU A 191 -6.50 -20.84 -5.32
C GLU A 191 -4.99 -20.92 -5.55
N THR A 192 -4.38 -22.09 -5.30
CA THR A 192 -2.95 -22.34 -5.49
C THR A 192 -2.56 -22.42 -6.96
N LEU A 193 -3.46 -22.93 -7.81
CA LEU A 193 -3.20 -23.19 -9.23
C LEU A 193 -3.70 -22.07 -10.17
N THR A 194 -4.39 -21.06 -9.65
CA THR A 194 -4.87 -19.89 -10.41
C THR A 194 -3.71 -18.92 -10.67
#